data_AF-A0A099KM98-F1
#
_entry.id   AF-A0A099KM98-F1
#
_cell.length_a   1.000
_cell.length_b   1.000
_cell.length_c   1.000
_cell.angle_alpha   90.00
_cell.angle_beta   90.00
_cell.angle_gamma   90.00
#
_symmetry.space_group_name_H-M   'P 1'
#
loop_
_entity.id
_entity.type
_entity.pdbx_description
1 polymer ?
#
loop_
_entity_poly.entity_id
_entity_poly.type
_entity_poly.pdbx_seq_one_letter_code
_entity_poly.pdbx_strand_id
1 'polypeptide(L)'
;MLTNMELSALVSTTSIYVYCGIILLLAIWHFIRFYFFTKPIISELKDAISRINKSAREKVAFPEDYYDFKEWMDNTNYLKDSWREFEETLLIPGEDFDDERQVILNTHLTSVHFNQKNILWHRVNMRFYNALPNMLTGLGIIGTFVGLAVGIYIAAPGLNSDSILDAKEALNRLLDGAALAFITSIVGLASSLVFSYLEKGRIHKFNTFCQSLVSEIDARVEYFSAERLASKSLNESQKQSFALETFANDLAVSLGQVIEQQVSRPVVEAINALKEEQKSANDETLEKLISEFSSSITGAAGEEMKAFATTMDSVSSNLEQQMTAMTENQSEMQESSKRAVEDMSDAMVQGSQKIRDEISGAVASLADGISKSLEAVSEKLNNAAEVLSEKLSDSINGFDTVLNKIENISEKYEAISTNTTELHSQLNNSIEKAGETVQLAGEINGAFNESITELTEFTNSVDRSASTIVKSTENMHSLVDQINGIQETLKTHWDNYNSRFESVDQSLSNSITSLSSGLDGYASATNDYILGLDKHAAQVVQDLASAVQEVNDAMETINETLDSQKTSFLDSVNVISNQALNNLQTLSDKSVQQL
;
A
#
# COMPACT_ATOMS: atom_id res chain seq x y z
N MET A 1 4.13 52.90 -51.51
CA MET A 1 4.66 52.43 -52.80
C MET A 1 6.14 52.78 -52.77
N LEU A 2 7.01 51.81 -52.48
CA LEU A 2 8.46 52.05 -52.42
C LEU A 2 8.94 52.40 -53.84
N THR A 3 9.83 53.39 -53.96
CA THR A 3 10.40 53.79 -55.25
C THR A 3 11.36 52.71 -55.78
N ASN A 4 11.57 52.62 -57.11
CA ASN A 4 12.51 51.64 -57.70
C ASN A 4 13.92 51.71 -57.10
N MET A 5 14.32 52.88 -56.59
CA MET A 5 15.61 53.10 -55.91
C MET A 5 15.64 52.49 -54.50
N GLU A 6 14.50 52.45 -53.81
CA GLU A 6 14.36 51.79 -52.50
C GLU A 6 14.27 50.26 -52.64
N LEU A 7 13.64 49.76 -53.71
CA LEU A 7 13.65 48.31 -54.01
C LEU A 7 15.05 47.83 -54.42
N SER A 8 15.81 48.61 -55.19
CA SER A 8 17.19 48.23 -55.55
C SER A 8 18.13 48.22 -54.34
N ALA A 9 17.87 49.07 -53.34
CA ALA A 9 18.61 49.05 -52.08
C ALA A 9 18.35 47.76 -51.28
N LEU A 10 17.17 47.16 -51.43
CA LEU A 10 16.74 45.95 -50.71
C LEU A 10 17.41 44.67 -51.22
N VAL A 11 17.81 44.63 -52.49
CA VAL A 11 18.56 43.52 -53.14
C VAL A 11 20.06 43.84 -53.24
N SER A 12 20.51 44.93 -52.62
CA SER A 12 21.93 45.25 -52.58
C SER A 12 22.72 44.19 -51.81
N THR A 13 23.99 44.02 -52.18
CA THR A 13 24.94 43.20 -51.44
C THR A 13 24.95 43.54 -49.94
N THR A 14 24.87 44.83 -49.62
CA THR A 14 24.84 45.32 -48.24
C THR A 14 23.58 44.90 -47.48
N SER A 15 22.38 45.01 -48.07
CA SER A 15 21.14 44.66 -47.38
C SER A 15 21.03 43.16 -47.09
N ILE A 16 21.51 42.31 -48.01
CA ILE A 16 21.52 40.86 -47.80
C ILE A 16 22.52 40.48 -46.70
N TYR A 17 23.71 41.07 -46.67
CA TYR A 17 24.64 40.83 -45.56
C TYR A 17 24.10 41.34 -44.22
N VAL A 18 23.38 42.47 -44.20
CA VAL A 18 22.69 42.95 -42.99
C VAL A 18 21.62 41.95 -42.55
N TYR A 19 20.82 41.41 -43.47
CA TYR A 19 19.81 40.40 -43.16
C TYR A 19 20.41 39.11 -42.60
N CYS A 20 21.47 38.59 -43.24
CA CYS A 20 22.24 37.46 -42.73
C CYS A 20 22.82 37.75 -41.33
N GLY A 21 23.33 38.97 -41.12
CA GLY A 21 23.79 39.44 -39.83
C GLY A 21 22.69 39.42 -38.76
N ILE A 22 21.46 39.84 -39.10
CA ILE A 22 20.30 39.79 -38.20
C ILE A 22 19.97 38.34 -37.82
N ILE A 23 19.93 37.40 -38.78
CA ILE A 23 19.69 35.98 -38.49
C ILE A 23 20.74 35.44 -37.51
N LEU A 24 22.02 35.71 -37.76
CA LEU A 24 23.10 35.27 -36.88
C LEU A 24 23.01 35.91 -35.50
N LEU A 25 22.74 37.22 -35.42
CA LEU A 25 22.56 37.93 -34.15
C LEU A 25 21.39 37.38 -33.35
N LEU A 26 20.26 37.06 -33.98
CA LEU A 26 19.11 36.44 -33.33
C LEU A 26 19.47 35.04 -32.79
N ALA A 27 20.12 34.21 -33.61
CA ALA A 27 20.56 32.88 -33.20
C ALA A 27 21.53 32.95 -32.00
N ILE A 28 22.53 33.83 -32.06
CA ILE A 28 23.52 34.03 -30.99
C ILE A 28 22.84 34.58 -29.73
N TRP A 29 21.99 35.59 -29.87
CA TRP A 29 21.27 36.20 -28.74
C TRP A 29 20.43 35.18 -27.98
N HIS A 30 19.63 34.39 -28.71
CA HIS A 30 18.80 33.36 -28.09
C HIS A 30 19.63 32.23 -27.51
N PHE A 31 20.75 31.86 -28.13
CA PHE A 31 21.65 30.85 -27.57
C PHE A 31 22.31 31.35 -26.27
N ILE A 32 22.80 32.60 -26.26
CA ILE A 32 23.38 33.22 -25.06
C ILE A 32 22.34 33.28 -23.94
N ARG A 33 21.11 33.70 -24.25
CA ARG A 33 20.00 33.73 -23.30
C ARG A 33 19.72 32.33 -22.74
N PHE A 34 19.57 31.32 -23.61
CA PHE A 34 19.39 29.92 -23.21
C PHE A 34 20.54 29.41 -22.34
N TYR A 35 21.79 29.74 -22.71
CA TYR A 35 22.99 29.40 -21.96
C TYR A 35 22.95 30.00 -20.55
N PHE A 36 22.60 31.28 -20.41
CA PHE A 36 22.52 31.96 -19.11
C PHE A 36 21.39 31.44 -18.22
N PHE A 37 20.26 30.99 -18.77
CA PHE A 37 19.20 30.37 -17.98
C PHE A 37 19.56 28.96 -17.50
N THR A 38 20.22 28.17 -18.34
CA THR A 38 20.55 26.76 -18.04
C THR A 38 21.86 26.60 -17.25
N LYS A 39 22.82 27.54 -17.37
CA LYS A 39 24.10 27.49 -16.66
C LYS A 39 23.95 27.40 -15.14
N PRO A 40 23.19 28.29 -14.46
CA PRO A 40 23.13 28.28 -13.00
C PRO A 40 22.44 27.01 -12.48
N ILE A 41 21.42 26.50 -13.19
CA ILE A 41 20.75 25.23 -12.85
C ILE A 41 21.73 24.06 -12.92
N ILE A 42 22.52 23.95 -14.01
CA ILE A 42 23.53 22.90 -14.14
C ILE A 42 24.63 23.04 -13.08
N SER A 43 24.99 24.27 -12.70
CA SER A 43 25.96 24.51 -11.62
C SER A 43 25.42 24.01 -10.29
N GLU A 44 24.17 24.34 -9.96
CA GLU A 44 23.54 23.92 -8.71
C GLU A 44 23.36 22.40 -8.63
N LEU A 45 23.02 21.73 -9.73
CA LEU A 45 23.01 20.26 -9.81
C LEU A 45 24.40 19.65 -9.55
N LYS A 46 25.47 20.25 -10.09
CA LYS A 46 26.83 19.80 -9.82
C LYS A 46 27.23 20.02 -8.36
N ASP A 47 26.84 21.14 -7.78
CA ASP A 47 27.12 21.45 -6.38
C ASP A 47 26.36 20.47 -5.47
N ALA A 48 25.11 20.12 -5.82
CA ALA A 48 24.33 19.09 -5.13
C ALA A 48 25.03 17.73 -5.16
N ILE A 49 25.48 17.28 -6.35
CA ILE A 49 26.25 16.04 -6.52
C ILE A 49 27.56 16.09 -5.70
N SER A 50 28.27 17.21 -5.73
CA SER A 50 29.53 17.33 -4.97
C SER A 50 29.31 17.30 -3.46
N ARG A 51 28.15 17.77 -2.97
CA ARG A 51 27.82 17.79 -1.55
C ARG A 51 27.34 16.44 -1.05
N ILE A 52 26.43 15.79 -1.78
CA ILE A 52 25.98 14.45 -1.41
C ILE A 52 27.14 13.44 -1.45
N ASN A 53 28.12 13.63 -2.34
CA ASN A 53 29.34 12.82 -2.41
C ASN A 53 30.31 12.99 -1.23
N LYS A 54 30.07 13.93 -0.31
CA LYS A 54 30.84 14.00 0.94
C LYS A 54 30.51 12.83 1.86
N SER A 55 29.24 12.42 1.87
CA SER A 55 28.79 11.21 2.56
C SER A 55 29.21 9.97 1.78
N ALA A 56 29.48 8.88 2.47
CA ALA A 56 29.76 7.60 1.84
C ALA A 56 28.57 7.16 0.98
N ARG A 57 28.84 6.41 -0.10
CA ARG A 57 27.80 5.87 -0.99
C ARG A 57 27.15 4.63 -0.38
N GLU A 58 26.64 4.79 0.84
CA GLU A 58 26.06 3.75 1.67
C GLU A 58 24.88 4.32 2.46
N LYS A 59 23.81 3.53 2.58
CA LYS A 59 22.56 3.94 3.21
C LYS A 59 22.66 4.26 4.69
N VAL A 60 23.56 3.56 5.40
CA VAL A 60 23.72 3.67 6.87
C VAL A 60 24.50 4.93 7.26
N ALA A 61 25.36 5.44 6.38
CA ALA A 61 26.18 6.62 6.66
C ALA A 61 25.46 7.95 6.34
N PHE A 62 24.42 7.90 5.49
CA PHE A 62 23.74 9.11 5.05
C PHE A 62 22.98 9.91 6.13
N PRO A 63 22.36 9.31 7.16
CA PRO A 63 21.64 10.06 8.20
C PRO A 63 22.50 11.10 8.93
N GLU A 64 23.80 10.83 9.14
CA GLU A 64 24.72 11.78 9.80
C GLU A 64 24.90 13.06 8.98
N ASP A 65 25.00 12.93 7.66
CA ASP A 65 25.21 14.04 6.72
C ASP A 65 23.89 14.59 6.14
N TYR A 66 22.75 13.97 6.47
CA TYR A 66 21.45 14.29 5.88
C TYR A 66 21.01 15.72 6.21
N TYR A 67 21.10 16.13 7.48
CA TYR A 67 20.66 17.46 7.91
C TYR A 67 21.52 18.58 7.28
N ASP A 68 22.83 18.37 7.15
CA ASP A 68 23.74 19.29 6.46
C ASP A 68 23.41 19.40 4.96
N PHE A 69 23.10 18.27 4.32
CA PHE A 69 22.68 18.24 2.92
C PHE A 69 21.31 18.91 2.73
N LYS A 70 20.36 18.62 3.60
CA LYS A 70 19.01 19.21 3.64
C LYS A 70 19.07 20.72 3.79
N GLU A 71 19.79 21.24 4.79
CA GLU A 71 19.91 22.69 5.01
C GLU A 71 20.45 23.39 3.76
N TRP A 72 21.42 22.77 3.08
CA TRP A 72 21.91 23.31 1.83
C TRP A 72 20.87 23.26 0.71
N MET A 73 20.17 22.12 0.52
CA MET A 73 19.13 21.95 -0.50
C MET A 73 17.97 22.93 -0.32
N ASP A 74 17.55 23.20 0.92
CA ASP A 74 16.51 24.17 1.27
C ASP A 74 16.87 25.60 0.86
N ASN A 75 18.17 25.92 0.85
CA ASN A 75 18.71 27.23 0.47
C ASN A 75 19.05 27.35 -1.03
N THR A 76 18.80 26.31 -1.83
CA THR A 76 19.05 26.34 -3.27
C THR A 76 18.02 27.20 -4.02
N ASN A 77 18.39 27.76 -5.18
CA ASN A 77 17.48 28.64 -5.93
C ASN A 77 16.60 27.89 -6.92
N TYR A 78 17.11 26.78 -7.47
CA TYR A 78 16.49 26.03 -8.56
C TYR A 78 16.01 24.66 -8.12
N LEU A 79 16.67 24.01 -7.16
CA LEU A 79 16.37 22.65 -6.71
C LEU A 79 15.44 22.56 -5.50
N LYS A 80 15.29 23.64 -4.72
CA LYS A 80 14.55 23.64 -3.43
C LYS A 80 13.14 23.08 -3.52
N ASP A 81 12.40 23.39 -4.59
CA ASP A 81 11.00 22.98 -4.70
C ASP A 81 10.94 21.48 -5.03
N SER A 82 11.80 20.99 -5.93
CA SER A 82 11.92 19.55 -6.19
C SER A 82 12.43 18.78 -4.98
N TRP A 83 13.29 19.38 -4.17
CA TRP A 83 13.77 18.79 -2.92
C TRP A 83 12.67 18.71 -1.88
N ARG A 84 11.93 19.79 -1.63
CA ARG A 84 10.81 19.80 -0.67
C ARG A 84 9.79 18.70 -0.98
N GLU A 85 9.39 18.58 -2.24
CA GLU A 85 8.44 17.54 -2.67
C GLU A 85 9.02 16.12 -2.51
N PHE A 86 10.33 15.95 -2.64
CA PHE A 86 10.99 14.67 -2.38
C PHE A 86 11.10 14.39 -0.88
N GLU A 87 11.41 15.40 -0.08
CA GLU A 87 11.54 15.32 1.37
C GLU A 87 10.25 14.87 2.04
N GLU A 88 9.09 15.34 1.56
CA GLU A 88 7.77 14.87 2.03
C GLU A 88 7.55 13.36 1.85
N THR A 89 8.37 12.70 1.00
CA THR A 89 8.31 11.25 0.76
C THR A 89 9.31 10.46 1.60
N LEU A 90 10.21 11.14 2.31
CA LEU A 90 11.23 10.54 3.16
C LEU A 90 10.63 10.14 4.51
N LEU A 91 11.12 9.03 5.05
CA LEU A 91 10.88 8.63 6.43
C LEU A 91 12.24 8.62 7.14
N ILE A 92 12.33 9.36 8.24
CA ILE A 92 13.57 9.57 9.00
C ILE A 92 13.59 8.65 10.23
N PRO A 93 14.65 7.84 10.41
CA PRO A 93 14.78 6.99 11.60
C PRO A 93 14.89 7.84 12.88
N GLY A 94 14.18 7.45 13.93
CA GLY A 94 14.12 8.15 15.22
C GLY A 94 13.08 9.27 15.30
N GLU A 95 12.63 9.82 14.16
CA GLU A 95 11.50 10.76 14.10
C GLU A 95 10.21 10.05 13.68
N ASP A 96 10.24 9.36 12.53
CA ASP A 96 9.04 8.75 11.94
C ASP A 96 8.87 7.28 12.33
N PHE A 97 9.97 6.59 12.61
CA PHE A 97 9.95 5.18 13.00
C PHE A 97 11.22 4.78 13.76
N ASP A 98 11.08 3.76 14.61
CA ASP A 98 12.19 3.18 15.37
C ASP A 98 12.73 1.95 14.61
N ASP A 99 13.94 2.04 14.07
CA ASP A 99 14.62 0.95 13.35
C ASP A 99 16.08 0.86 13.79
N GLU A 100 16.53 -0.36 14.06
CA GLU A 100 17.90 -0.69 14.43
C GLU A 100 18.91 -0.28 13.35
N ARG A 101 18.49 -0.27 12.07
CA ARG A 101 19.40 0.02 10.96
C ARG A 101 19.66 1.51 10.73
N GLN A 102 18.87 2.40 11.34
CA GLN A 102 18.99 3.86 11.20
C GLN A 102 19.19 4.28 9.72
N VAL A 103 18.33 3.82 8.81
CA VAL A 103 18.41 4.17 7.38
C VAL A 103 17.23 5.06 7.00
N ILE A 104 17.49 6.12 6.22
CA ILE A 104 16.43 6.96 5.65
C ILE A 104 15.72 6.19 4.52
N LEU A 105 14.40 6.12 4.60
CA LEU A 105 13.57 5.47 3.60
C LEU A 105 12.91 6.50 2.69
N ASN A 106 12.58 6.11 1.46
CA ASN A 106 11.75 6.93 0.56
C ASN A 106 10.59 6.11 -0.01
N THR A 107 9.39 6.71 -0.01
CA THR A 107 8.15 6.06 -0.49
C THR A 107 7.92 6.23 -1.99
N HIS A 108 8.57 7.22 -2.62
CA HIS A 108 8.49 7.50 -4.05
C HIS A 108 9.88 7.53 -4.68
N LEU A 109 9.96 7.21 -5.97
CA LEU A 109 11.23 7.21 -6.70
C LEU A 109 11.78 8.64 -6.85
N THR A 110 13.06 8.84 -6.53
CA THR A 110 13.75 10.13 -6.62
C THR A 110 13.67 10.76 -8.02
N SER A 111 13.67 9.93 -9.08
CA SER A 111 13.57 10.36 -10.49
C SER A 111 12.26 11.09 -10.83
N VAL A 112 11.19 10.87 -10.06
CA VAL A 112 9.90 11.56 -10.22
C VAL A 112 10.01 13.03 -9.86
N HIS A 113 10.89 13.37 -8.91
CA HIS A 113 11.08 14.74 -8.43
C HIS A 113 12.16 15.48 -9.22
N PHE A 114 13.30 14.82 -9.47
CA PHE A 114 14.45 15.41 -10.17
C PHE A 114 14.50 15.06 -11.66
N ASN A 115 13.78 15.86 -12.47
CA ASN A 115 13.76 15.67 -13.92
C ASN A 115 13.61 17.01 -14.69
N GLN A 116 13.69 16.91 -16.02
CA GLN A 116 13.58 18.06 -16.92
C GLN A 116 12.25 18.81 -16.79
N LYS A 117 11.14 18.09 -16.57
CA LYS A 117 9.81 18.71 -16.48
C LYS A 117 9.71 19.59 -15.22
N ASN A 118 10.12 19.08 -14.07
CA ASN A 118 9.96 19.79 -12.80
C ASN A 118 10.94 20.96 -12.68
N ILE A 119 12.20 20.76 -13.07
CA ILE A 119 13.27 21.75 -12.85
C ILE A 119 13.35 22.78 -13.99
N LEU A 120 13.24 22.34 -15.25
CA LEU A 120 13.58 23.17 -16.41
C LEU A 120 12.37 23.91 -17.02
N TRP A 121 11.21 23.26 -17.14
CA TRP A 121 10.10 23.77 -17.95
C TRP A 121 9.45 25.05 -17.40
N HIS A 122 9.43 25.21 -16.06
CA HIS A 122 8.89 26.43 -15.42
C HIS A 122 9.78 27.67 -15.64
N ARG A 123 11.04 27.48 -16.04
CA ARG A 123 12.06 28.55 -16.13
C ARG A 123 12.50 28.84 -17.55
N VAL A 124 12.49 27.81 -18.39
CA VAL A 124 12.88 27.89 -19.80
C VAL A 124 11.71 27.42 -20.64
N ASN A 125 11.23 28.28 -21.54
CA ASN A 125 10.20 27.91 -22.50
C ASN A 125 10.78 26.94 -23.53
N MET A 126 10.74 25.65 -23.19
CA MET A 126 11.31 24.58 -23.99
C MET A 126 10.67 24.50 -25.37
N ARG A 127 9.36 24.78 -25.46
CA ARG A 127 8.61 24.78 -26.72
C ARG A 127 9.13 25.83 -27.69
N PHE A 128 9.44 27.04 -27.20
CA PHE A 128 10.03 28.10 -28.02
C PHE A 128 11.42 27.70 -28.54
N TYR A 129 12.31 27.21 -27.67
CA TYR A 129 13.67 26.85 -28.08
C TYR A 129 13.72 25.63 -29.01
N ASN A 130 12.77 24.69 -28.88
CA ASN A 130 12.61 23.58 -29.82
C ASN A 130 12.15 24.06 -31.21
N ALA A 131 11.35 25.13 -31.29
CA ALA A 131 10.86 25.68 -32.54
C ALA A 131 11.84 26.66 -33.20
N LEU A 132 12.77 27.25 -32.44
CA LEU A 132 13.67 28.30 -32.91
C LEU A 132 14.55 27.90 -34.11
N PRO A 133 15.14 26.69 -34.19
CA PRO A 133 15.86 26.24 -35.39
C PRO A 133 15.01 26.30 -36.66
N ASN A 134 13.76 25.84 -36.56
CA ASN A 134 12.82 25.88 -37.67
C ASN A 134 12.48 27.33 -38.05
N MET A 135 12.35 28.23 -37.07
CA MET A 135 12.16 29.66 -37.33
C MET A 135 13.36 30.31 -38.02
N LEU A 136 14.61 29.96 -37.64
CA LEU A 136 15.83 30.45 -38.29
C LEU A 136 15.95 29.97 -39.74
N THR A 137 15.58 28.70 -39.98
CA THR A 137 15.52 28.14 -41.33
C THR A 137 14.45 28.85 -42.16
N GLY A 138 13.26 29.07 -41.58
CA GLY A 138 12.17 29.81 -42.21
C GLY A 138 12.53 31.26 -42.53
N LEU A 139 13.25 31.96 -41.64
CA LEU A 139 13.78 33.30 -41.91
C LEU A 139 14.74 33.30 -43.11
N GLY A 140 15.64 32.31 -43.19
CA GLY A 140 16.51 32.16 -44.37
C GLY A 140 15.73 31.95 -45.67
N ILE A 141 14.70 31.11 -45.64
CA ILE A 141 13.82 30.85 -46.80
C ILE A 141 13.05 32.12 -47.22
N ILE A 142 12.49 32.86 -46.26
CA ILE A 142 11.79 34.13 -46.52
C ILE A 142 12.75 35.14 -47.18
N GLY A 143 14.00 35.22 -46.70
CA GLY A 143 15.04 36.05 -47.31
C GLY A 143 15.26 35.73 -48.79
N THR A 144 15.36 34.44 -49.14
CA THR A 144 15.53 34.01 -50.54
C THR A 144 14.31 34.36 -51.39
N PHE A 145 13.09 34.10 -50.90
CA PHE A 145 11.86 34.40 -51.64
C PHE A 145 11.71 35.90 -51.91
N VAL A 146 11.95 36.74 -50.89
CA VAL A 146 11.88 38.20 -51.04
C VAL A 146 12.97 38.69 -52.00
N GLY A 147 14.20 38.17 -51.87
CA GLY A 147 15.31 38.51 -52.75
C GLY A 147 15.04 38.18 -54.22
N LEU A 148 14.49 36.98 -54.51
CA LEU A 148 14.09 36.59 -55.86
C LEU A 148 12.93 37.43 -56.39
N ALA A 149 11.88 37.66 -55.58
CA ALA A 149 10.73 38.45 -55.99
C ALA A 149 11.12 39.89 -56.36
N VAL A 150 11.96 40.52 -55.56
CA VAL A 150 12.45 41.88 -55.84
C VAL A 150 13.46 41.88 -57.00
N GLY A 151 14.31 40.86 -57.11
CA GLY A 151 15.25 40.70 -58.23
C GLY A 151 14.53 40.63 -59.59
N ILE A 152 13.47 39.81 -59.68
CA ILE A 152 12.62 39.71 -60.88
C ILE A 152 11.95 41.05 -61.17
N TYR A 153 11.40 41.72 -60.15
CA TYR A 153 10.76 43.03 -60.31
C TYR A 153 11.69 44.10 -60.89
N ILE A 154 12.95 44.14 -60.44
CA ILE A 154 13.96 45.09 -60.92
C ILE A 154 14.44 44.74 -62.34
N ALA A 155 14.52 43.45 -62.68
CA ALA A 155 14.98 42.99 -63.99
C ALA A 155 13.90 43.09 -65.09
N ALA A 156 12.62 43.03 -64.72
CA ALA A 156 11.49 43.01 -65.66
C ALA A 156 11.49 44.15 -66.70
N PRO A 157 11.81 45.42 -66.39
CA PRO A 157 11.84 46.49 -67.38
C PRO A 157 12.94 46.33 -68.44
N GLY A 158 14.11 45.82 -68.06
CA GLY A 158 15.23 45.61 -69.00
C GLY A 158 15.08 44.34 -69.83
N LEU A 159 14.41 43.31 -69.28
CA LEU A 159 14.05 42.10 -70.02
C LEU A 159 12.99 42.35 -71.12
N ASN A 160 12.17 43.38 -70.97
CA ASN A 160 11.16 43.81 -71.95
C ASN A 160 11.66 44.90 -72.92
N SER A 161 12.96 45.18 -72.96
CA SER A 161 13.52 46.21 -73.85
C SER A 161 13.90 45.62 -75.22
N ASP A 162 13.78 46.43 -76.28
CA ASP A 162 14.17 46.04 -77.66
C ASP A 162 15.70 45.96 -77.87
N SER A 163 16.49 46.26 -76.82
CA SER A 163 17.95 46.34 -76.85
C SER A 163 18.57 45.11 -76.19
N ILE A 164 19.38 44.38 -76.97
CA ILE A 164 20.11 43.18 -76.50
C ILE A 164 21.06 43.52 -75.34
N LEU A 165 21.62 44.74 -75.32
CA LEU A 165 22.51 45.21 -74.25
C LEU A 165 21.77 45.38 -72.92
N ASP A 166 20.57 45.95 -72.96
CA ASP A 166 19.74 46.21 -71.78
C ASP A 166 19.14 44.91 -71.22
N ALA A 167 18.75 43.98 -72.10
CA ALA A 167 18.34 42.64 -71.71
C ALA A 167 19.48 41.85 -71.03
N LYS A 168 20.72 41.95 -71.56
CA LYS A 168 21.90 41.31 -70.96
C LYS A 168 22.24 41.90 -69.59
N GLU A 169 22.15 43.21 -69.43
CA GLU A 169 22.40 43.87 -68.13
C GLU A 169 21.33 43.50 -67.10
N ALA A 170 20.05 43.45 -67.49
CA ALA A 170 18.96 43.01 -66.63
C ALA A 170 19.11 41.54 -66.20
N LEU A 171 19.55 40.66 -67.10
CA LEU A 171 19.78 39.25 -66.81
C LEU A 171 20.96 39.04 -65.85
N ASN A 172 22.05 39.80 -66.01
CA ASN A 172 23.16 39.79 -65.05
C ASN A 172 22.71 40.28 -63.66
N ARG A 173 21.96 41.38 -63.58
CA ARG A 173 21.43 41.88 -62.29
C ARG A 173 20.47 40.89 -61.62
N LEU A 174 19.66 40.19 -62.41
CA LEU A 174 18.77 39.14 -61.90
C LEU A 174 19.56 37.97 -61.33
N LEU A 175 20.56 37.48 -62.06
CA LEU A 175 21.39 36.35 -61.63
C LEU A 175 22.21 36.68 -60.39
N ASP A 176 22.80 37.88 -60.33
CA ASP A 176 23.56 38.33 -59.15
C ASP A 176 22.64 38.50 -57.93
N GLY A 177 21.46 39.10 -58.11
CA GLY A 177 20.46 39.23 -57.05
C GLY A 177 19.94 37.88 -56.55
N ALA A 178 19.70 36.93 -57.46
CA ALA A 178 19.27 35.58 -57.14
C ALA A 178 20.34 34.77 -56.40
N ALA A 179 21.58 34.78 -56.89
CA ALA A 179 22.71 34.10 -56.26
C ALA A 179 22.97 34.62 -54.83
N LEU A 180 22.86 35.93 -54.65
CA LEU A 180 23.01 36.58 -53.36
C LEU A 180 21.84 36.24 -52.40
N ALA A 181 20.61 36.14 -52.92
CA ALA A 181 19.44 35.73 -52.13
C ALA A 181 19.59 34.31 -51.55
N PHE A 182 20.21 33.37 -52.28
CA PHE A 182 20.48 32.01 -51.77
C PHE A 182 21.39 32.00 -50.53
N ILE A 183 22.27 32.99 -50.35
CA ILE A 183 23.13 33.09 -49.17
C ILE A 183 22.30 33.22 -47.88
N THR A 184 21.14 33.89 -47.94
CA THR A 184 20.26 34.05 -46.78
C THR A 184 19.72 32.70 -46.27
N SER A 185 19.35 31.80 -47.18
CA SER A 185 18.94 30.43 -46.84
C SER A 185 20.10 29.58 -46.28
N ILE A 186 21.30 29.69 -46.88
CA ILE A 186 22.50 29.00 -46.37
C ILE A 186 22.79 29.43 -44.92
N VAL A 187 22.73 30.73 -44.64
CA VAL A 187 22.95 31.27 -43.28
C VAL A 187 21.83 30.85 -42.33
N GLY A 188 20.57 30.86 -42.76
CA GLY A 188 19.43 30.36 -41.98
C GLY A 188 19.58 28.88 -41.60
N LEU A 189 19.92 28.03 -42.56
CA LEU A 189 20.14 26.61 -42.33
C LEU A 189 21.37 26.34 -41.45
N ALA A 190 22.50 26.99 -41.74
CA ALA A 190 23.73 26.82 -40.95
C ALA A 190 23.52 27.25 -39.49
N SER A 191 22.88 28.41 -39.27
CA SER A 191 22.56 28.88 -37.92
C SER A 191 21.59 27.96 -37.19
N SER A 192 20.57 27.42 -37.89
CA SER A 192 19.63 26.43 -37.36
C SER A 192 20.32 25.13 -36.90
N LEU A 193 21.21 24.58 -37.74
CA LEU A 193 21.96 23.35 -37.42
C LEU A 193 22.90 23.55 -36.23
N VAL A 194 23.66 24.64 -36.24
CA VAL A 194 24.57 24.98 -35.13
C VAL A 194 23.79 25.20 -33.83
N PHE A 195 22.69 25.95 -33.89
CA PHE A 195 21.84 26.16 -32.71
C PHE A 195 21.31 24.84 -32.16
N SER A 196 20.73 23.99 -33.02
CA SER A 196 20.16 22.69 -32.62
C SER A 196 21.20 21.78 -31.97
N TYR A 197 22.41 21.72 -32.52
CA TYR A 197 23.50 20.91 -31.96
C TYR A 197 23.89 21.37 -30.55
N LEU A 198 24.06 22.69 -30.37
CA LEU A 198 24.45 23.27 -29.09
C LEU A 198 23.34 23.18 -28.03
N GLU A 199 22.09 23.39 -28.42
CA GLU A 199 20.91 23.29 -27.56
C GLU A 199 20.74 21.85 -27.05
N LYS A 200 20.65 20.86 -27.95
CA LYS A 200 20.51 19.44 -27.60
C LYS A 200 21.67 18.95 -26.74
N GLY A 201 22.90 19.32 -27.09
CA GLY A 201 24.08 18.96 -26.32
C GLY A 201 24.05 19.50 -24.88
N ARG A 202 23.41 20.65 -24.65
CA ARG A 202 23.28 21.24 -23.31
C ARG A 202 22.14 20.64 -22.50
N ILE A 203 21.00 20.35 -23.14
CA ILE A 203 19.91 19.60 -22.51
C ILE A 203 20.36 18.21 -22.12
N HIS A 204 21.12 17.53 -22.98
CA HIS A 204 21.70 16.24 -22.65
C HIS A 204 22.58 16.32 -21.38
N LYS A 205 23.49 17.31 -21.31
CA LYS A 205 24.29 17.54 -20.09
C LYS A 205 23.44 17.76 -18.85
N PHE A 206 22.40 18.57 -18.95
CA PHE A 206 21.45 18.79 -17.85
C PHE A 206 20.80 17.48 -17.40
N ASN A 207 20.27 16.68 -18.34
CA ASN A 207 19.64 15.40 -18.03
C ASN A 207 20.62 14.40 -17.41
N THR A 208 21.87 14.36 -17.88
CA THR A 208 22.93 13.55 -17.26
C THR A 208 23.17 13.96 -15.81
N PHE A 209 23.25 15.26 -15.50
CA PHE A 209 23.43 15.70 -14.11
C PHE A 209 22.20 15.40 -13.23
N CYS A 210 20.98 15.54 -13.75
CA CYS A 210 19.78 15.10 -13.01
C CYS A 210 19.84 13.61 -12.70
N GLN A 211 20.16 12.76 -13.68
CA GLN A 211 20.27 11.32 -13.47
C GLN A 211 21.40 10.95 -12.51
N SER A 212 22.53 11.64 -12.56
CA SER A 212 23.61 11.46 -11.57
C SER A 212 23.16 11.83 -10.16
N LEU A 213 22.47 12.95 -9.98
CA LEU A 213 21.94 13.34 -8.66
C LEU A 213 20.94 12.31 -8.13
N VAL A 214 20.00 11.87 -8.98
CA VAL A 214 19.04 10.80 -8.65
C VAL A 214 19.78 9.53 -8.19
N SER A 215 20.79 9.09 -8.96
CA SER A 215 21.55 7.89 -8.62
C SER A 215 22.37 8.04 -7.34
N GLU A 216 22.84 9.23 -7.00
CA GLU A 216 23.59 9.47 -5.75
C GLU A 216 22.66 9.51 -4.53
N ILE A 217 21.45 10.05 -4.69
CA ILE A 217 20.41 10.02 -3.65
C ILE A 217 19.92 8.58 -3.46
N ASP A 218 19.52 7.88 -4.52
CA ASP A 218 19.01 6.49 -4.47
C ASP A 218 20.03 5.50 -3.89
N ALA A 219 21.33 5.79 -3.98
CA ALA A 219 22.36 4.97 -3.35
C ALA A 219 22.44 5.15 -1.82
N ARG A 220 21.82 6.21 -1.29
CA ARG A 220 21.88 6.65 0.11
C ARG A 220 20.54 6.59 0.83
N VAL A 221 19.43 6.55 0.09
CA VAL A 221 18.10 6.27 0.63
C VAL A 221 17.65 4.86 0.26
N GLU A 222 16.76 4.27 1.05
CA GLU A 222 16.15 2.99 0.72
C GLU A 222 14.72 3.16 0.21
N TYR A 223 14.52 2.78 -1.05
CA TYR A 223 13.19 2.77 -1.63
C TYR A 223 12.31 1.71 -0.97
N PHE A 224 11.23 2.18 -0.37
CA PHE A 224 10.26 1.37 0.34
C PHE A 224 8.87 1.65 -0.23
N SER A 225 8.46 0.81 -1.17
CA SER A 225 7.18 1.00 -1.87
C SER A 225 5.97 0.77 -0.96
N ALA A 226 4.82 1.33 -1.35
CA ALA A 226 3.57 1.16 -0.63
C ALA A 226 3.17 -0.32 -0.48
N GLU A 227 3.47 -1.16 -1.47
CA GLU A 227 3.22 -2.61 -1.43
C GLU A 227 4.11 -3.32 -0.41
N ARG A 228 5.39 -2.94 -0.31
CA ARG A 228 6.29 -3.48 0.72
C ARG A 228 5.87 -3.02 2.11
N LEU A 229 5.38 -1.79 2.25
CA LEU A 229 4.81 -1.29 3.51
C LEU A 229 3.57 -2.08 3.92
N ALA A 230 2.62 -2.27 3.00
CA ALA A 230 1.44 -3.08 3.26
C ALA A 230 1.81 -4.52 3.65
N SER A 231 2.77 -5.13 2.95
CA SER A 231 3.24 -6.49 3.26
C SER A 231 3.92 -6.58 4.62
N LYS A 232 4.77 -5.60 4.99
CA LYS A 232 5.42 -5.56 6.31
C LYS A 232 4.39 -5.36 7.43
N SER A 233 3.43 -4.45 7.24
CA SER A 233 2.34 -4.22 8.20
C SER A 233 1.50 -5.48 8.42
N LEU A 234 1.19 -6.22 7.35
CA LEU A 234 0.45 -7.49 7.44
C LEU A 234 1.23 -8.53 8.26
N ASN A 235 2.53 -8.65 8.03
CA ASN A 235 3.38 -9.60 8.76
C ASN A 235 3.50 -9.24 10.25
N GLU A 236 3.70 -7.97 10.59
CA GLU A 236 3.74 -7.55 12.00
C GLU A 236 2.38 -7.76 12.69
N SER A 237 1.26 -7.52 12.00
CA SER A 237 -0.07 -7.83 12.51
C SER A 237 -0.26 -9.33 12.79
N GLN A 238 0.22 -10.21 11.90
CA GLN A 238 0.19 -11.66 12.12
C GLN A 238 1.02 -12.09 13.35
N LYS A 239 2.21 -11.52 13.53
CA LYS A 239 3.04 -11.79 14.73
C LYS A 239 2.35 -11.32 16.00
N GLN A 240 1.70 -10.16 15.97
CA GLN A 240 0.95 -9.64 17.11
C GLN A 240 -0.19 -10.58 17.51
N SER A 241 -0.95 -11.10 16.54
CA SER A 241 -1.99 -12.11 16.77
C SER A 241 -1.44 -13.37 17.42
N PHE A 242 -0.29 -13.87 16.95
CA PHE A 242 0.38 -15.04 17.55
C PHE A 242 0.88 -14.78 18.98
N ALA A 243 1.42 -13.58 19.25
CA ALA A 243 1.86 -13.19 20.59
C ALA A 243 0.68 -13.13 21.58
N LEU A 244 -0.48 -12.63 21.14
CA LEU A 244 -1.72 -12.63 21.92
C LEU A 244 -2.22 -14.05 22.24
N GLU A 245 -2.18 -14.96 21.27
CA GLU A 245 -2.53 -16.38 21.50
C GLU A 245 -1.61 -17.03 22.55
N THR A 246 -0.30 -16.78 22.44
CA THR A 246 0.69 -17.28 23.39
C THR A 246 0.44 -16.72 24.79
N PHE A 247 0.22 -15.41 24.89
CA PHE A 247 -0.11 -14.76 26.16
C PHE A 247 -1.37 -15.36 26.81
N ALA A 248 -2.43 -15.60 26.04
CA ALA A 248 -3.64 -16.22 26.56
C ALA A 248 -3.39 -17.63 27.11
N ASN A 249 -2.54 -18.42 26.43
CA ASN A 249 -2.19 -19.77 26.88
C ASN A 249 -1.30 -19.75 28.14
N ASP A 250 -0.31 -18.86 28.20
CA ASP A 250 0.57 -18.70 29.35
C ASP A 250 -0.19 -18.20 30.59
N LEU A 251 -1.15 -17.29 30.40
CA LEU A 251 -2.03 -16.83 31.45
C LEU A 251 -2.85 -17.97 32.06
N ALA A 252 -3.39 -18.87 31.22
CA ALA A 252 -4.16 -20.02 31.68
C ALA A 252 -3.30 -21.01 32.51
N VAL A 253 -2.06 -21.25 32.10
CA VAL A 253 -1.12 -22.12 32.83
C VAL A 253 -0.70 -21.49 34.16
N SER A 254 -0.37 -20.19 34.15
CA SER A 254 0.05 -19.48 35.36
C SER A 254 -1.08 -19.39 36.40
N LEU A 255 -2.31 -19.17 35.96
CA LEU A 255 -3.48 -19.19 36.82
C LEU A 255 -3.70 -20.56 37.47
N GLY A 256 -3.52 -21.65 36.70
CA GLY A 256 -3.56 -23.02 37.23
C GLY A 256 -2.52 -23.26 38.33
N GLN A 257 -1.28 -22.79 38.14
CA GLN A 257 -0.23 -22.91 39.15
C GLN A 257 -0.48 -22.08 40.41
N VAL A 258 -0.99 -20.84 40.26
CA VAL A 258 -1.31 -19.98 41.40
C VAL A 258 -2.41 -20.61 42.26
N ILE A 259 -3.46 -21.16 41.63
CA ILE A 259 -4.53 -21.88 42.35
C ILE A 259 -3.95 -23.11 43.07
N GLU A 260 -3.09 -23.89 42.41
CA GLU A 260 -2.47 -25.06 43.03
C GLU A 260 -1.56 -24.70 44.22
N GLN A 261 -0.78 -23.62 44.12
CA GLN A 261 0.15 -23.19 45.16
C GLN A 261 -0.50 -22.43 46.32
N GLN A 262 -1.43 -21.54 46.05
CA GLN A 262 -2.02 -20.67 47.09
C GLN A 262 -3.31 -21.21 47.70
N VAL A 263 -4.01 -22.14 47.02
CA VAL A 263 -5.27 -22.69 47.51
C VAL A 263 -5.13 -24.18 47.83
N SER A 264 -4.73 -25.01 46.87
CA SER A 264 -4.74 -26.47 47.05
C SER A 264 -3.72 -26.95 48.08
N ARG A 265 -2.48 -26.47 48.03
CA ARG A 265 -1.41 -26.89 48.96
C ARG A 265 -1.67 -26.52 50.42
N PRO A 266 -1.99 -25.25 50.78
CA PRO A 266 -2.25 -24.87 52.16
C PRO A 266 -3.42 -25.63 52.79
N VAL A 267 -4.46 -25.93 51.99
CA VAL A 267 -5.62 -26.73 52.43
C VAL A 267 -5.19 -28.16 52.76
N VAL A 268 -4.37 -28.79 51.91
CA VAL A 268 -3.86 -30.15 52.17
C VAL A 268 -2.92 -30.19 53.37
N GLU A 269 -2.06 -29.19 53.55
CA GLU A 269 -1.18 -29.09 54.72
C GLU A 269 -1.97 -28.90 56.01
N ALA A 270 -3.00 -28.06 56.01
CA ALA A 270 -3.88 -27.87 57.16
C ALA A 270 -4.66 -29.16 57.52
N ILE A 271 -5.13 -29.91 56.52
CA ILE A 271 -5.79 -31.21 56.73
C ILE A 271 -4.82 -32.23 57.33
N ASN A 272 -3.57 -32.26 56.88
CA ASN A 272 -2.56 -33.17 57.43
C ASN A 272 -2.16 -32.78 58.85
N ALA A 273 -2.06 -31.48 59.18
CA ALA A 273 -1.81 -31.01 60.54
C ALA A 273 -2.92 -31.43 61.51
N LEU A 274 -4.19 -31.28 61.12
CA LEU A 274 -5.35 -31.74 61.89
C LEU A 274 -5.32 -33.25 62.16
N LYS A 275 -4.87 -34.05 61.17
CA LYS A 275 -4.74 -35.51 61.30
C LYS A 275 -3.60 -35.93 62.24
N GLU A 276 -2.51 -35.17 62.28
CA GLU A 276 -1.33 -35.47 63.11
C GLU A 276 -1.58 -35.11 64.59
N GLU A 277 -2.25 -33.99 64.88
CA GLU A 277 -2.58 -33.54 66.25
C GLU A 277 -3.73 -34.33 66.91
N GLN A 278 -4.57 -35.01 66.12
CA GLN A 278 -5.62 -35.93 66.60
C GLN A 278 -5.05 -37.07 67.47
N LYS A 279 -3.78 -37.42 67.31
CA LYS A 279 -3.15 -38.55 67.99
C LYS A 279 -2.81 -38.26 69.46
N SER A 280 -2.99 -37.04 69.96
CA SER A 280 -2.47 -36.64 71.29
C SER A 280 -3.29 -35.60 72.06
N ALA A 281 -4.48 -35.19 71.63
CA ALA A 281 -5.23 -34.09 72.24
C ALA A 281 -6.50 -34.51 73.03
N ASN A 282 -6.78 -33.81 74.12
CA ASN A 282 -8.02 -33.86 74.91
C ASN A 282 -9.12 -33.02 74.22
N ASP A 283 -10.40 -33.30 74.51
CA ASP A 283 -11.59 -32.69 73.90
C ASP A 283 -11.54 -31.15 73.82
N GLU A 284 -11.00 -30.48 74.84
CA GLU A 284 -10.92 -29.02 74.94
C GLU A 284 -9.89 -28.39 73.98
N THR A 285 -8.83 -29.12 73.61
CA THR A 285 -7.80 -28.63 72.66
C THR A 285 -8.28 -28.77 71.21
N LEU A 286 -9.03 -29.82 70.92
CA LEU A 286 -9.68 -30.06 69.62
C LEU A 286 -10.75 -29.00 69.33
N GLU A 287 -11.58 -28.66 70.32
CA GLU A 287 -12.60 -27.62 70.19
C GLU A 287 -11.96 -26.23 69.91
N LYS A 288 -10.85 -25.92 70.57
CA LYS A 288 -10.12 -24.65 70.39
C LYS A 288 -9.41 -24.55 69.04
N LEU A 289 -8.74 -25.62 68.59
CA LEU A 289 -8.07 -25.69 67.29
C LEU A 289 -9.07 -25.63 66.14
N ILE A 290 -10.26 -26.26 66.29
CA ILE A 290 -11.33 -26.18 65.30
C ILE A 290 -11.96 -24.78 65.28
N SER A 291 -12.10 -24.13 66.43
CA SER A 291 -12.57 -22.74 66.51
C SER A 291 -11.57 -21.76 65.87
N GLU A 292 -10.26 -21.91 66.12
CA GLU A 292 -9.22 -21.12 65.45
C GLU A 292 -9.13 -21.43 63.95
N PHE A 293 -9.23 -22.70 63.54
CA PHE A 293 -9.23 -23.10 62.13
C PHE A 293 -10.45 -22.56 61.39
N SER A 294 -11.64 -22.64 62.00
CA SER A 294 -12.87 -22.06 61.47
C SER A 294 -12.77 -20.54 61.37
N SER A 295 -12.21 -19.86 62.38
CA SER A 295 -11.95 -18.42 62.38
C SER A 295 -10.89 -18.01 61.34
N SER A 296 -9.88 -18.84 61.07
CA SER A 296 -8.81 -18.56 60.12
C SER A 296 -9.27 -18.76 58.66
N ILE A 297 -10.09 -19.78 58.41
CA ILE A 297 -10.78 -20.01 57.12
C ILE A 297 -11.82 -18.94 56.83
N THR A 298 -12.61 -18.53 57.82
CA THR A 298 -13.67 -17.51 57.63
C THR A 298 -13.15 -16.07 57.67
N GLY A 299 -12.01 -15.82 58.32
CA GLY A 299 -11.36 -14.51 58.42
C GLY A 299 -10.39 -14.24 57.26
N ALA A 300 -9.09 -14.44 57.50
CA ALA A 300 -8.03 -14.02 56.58
C ALA A 300 -8.07 -14.72 55.22
N ALA A 301 -8.31 -16.04 55.18
CA ALA A 301 -8.44 -16.77 53.93
C ALA A 301 -9.74 -16.42 53.19
N GLY A 302 -10.83 -16.19 53.91
CA GLY A 302 -12.13 -15.78 53.36
C GLY A 302 -12.10 -14.38 52.74
N GLU A 303 -11.43 -13.42 53.38
CA GLU A 303 -11.23 -12.06 52.84
C GLU A 303 -10.34 -12.04 51.60
N GLU A 304 -9.20 -12.78 51.61
CA GLU A 304 -8.32 -12.91 50.44
C GLU A 304 -9.03 -13.59 49.26
N MET A 305 -9.84 -14.63 49.51
CA MET A 305 -10.65 -15.28 48.47
C MET A 305 -11.70 -14.33 47.87
N LYS A 306 -12.28 -13.44 48.70
CA LYS A 306 -13.25 -12.43 48.25
C LYS A 306 -12.58 -11.33 47.42
N ALA A 307 -11.39 -10.88 47.84
CA ALA A 307 -10.59 -9.92 47.09
C ALA A 307 -10.14 -10.51 45.74
N PHE A 308 -9.75 -11.78 45.72
CA PHE A 308 -9.42 -12.53 44.51
C PHE A 308 -10.64 -12.66 43.57
N ALA A 309 -11.81 -13.05 44.10
CA ALA A 309 -13.05 -13.12 43.32
C ALA A 309 -13.44 -11.76 42.71
N THR A 310 -13.34 -10.69 43.49
CA THR A 310 -13.63 -9.32 43.01
C THR A 310 -12.66 -8.87 41.92
N THR A 311 -11.38 -9.24 42.05
CA THR A 311 -10.35 -8.95 41.03
C THR A 311 -10.61 -9.74 39.75
N MET A 312 -11.03 -11.01 39.86
CA MET A 312 -11.40 -11.84 38.71
C MET A 312 -12.65 -11.32 38.00
N ASP A 313 -13.69 -10.91 38.73
CA ASP A 313 -14.88 -10.27 38.15
C ASP A 313 -14.49 -9.01 37.37
N SER A 314 -13.58 -8.19 37.91
CA SER A 314 -13.12 -6.98 37.24
C SER A 314 -12.27 -7.27 35.99
N VAL A 315 -11.47 -8.34 35.99
CA VAL A 315 -10.69 -8.77 34.82
C VAL A 315 -11.62 -9.35 33.74
N SER A 316 -12.59 -10.17 34.13
CA SER A 316 -13.60 -10.75 33.24
C SER A 316 -14.41 -9.64 32.55
N SER A 317 -14.91 -8.68 33.32
CA SER A 317 -15.68 -7.55 32.79
C SER A 317 -14.87 -6.65 31.84
N ASN A 318 -13.62 -6.34 32.18
CA ASN A 318 -12.76 -5.52 31.30
C ASN A 318 -12.41 -6.24 29.99
N LEU A 319 -12.17 -7.56 30.05
CA LEU A 319 -11.92 -8.37 28.86
C LEU A 319 -13.16 -8.48 27.97
N GLU A 320 -14.35 -8.68 28.56
CA GLU A 320 -15.62 -8.69 27.83
C GLU A 320 -15.86 -7.34 27.11
N GLN A 321 -15.60 -6.24 27.80
CA GLN A 321 -15.76 -4.90 27.24
C GLN A 321 -14.76 -4.62 26.10
N GLN A 322 -13.50 -5.06 26.25
CA GLN A 322 -12.48 -4.92 25.21
C GLN A 322 -12.76 -5.85 24.01
N MET A 323 -13.30 -7.05 24.25
CA MET A 323 -13.71 -7.99 23.20
C MET A 323 -14.88 -7.44 22.37
N THR A 324 -15.85 -6.82 23.05
CA THR A 324 -17.00 -6.16 22.41
C THR A 324 -16.53 -5.02 21.50
N ALA A 325 -15.67 -4.13 22.03
CA ALA A 325 -15.13 -3.00 21.26
C ALA A 325 -14.28 -3.46 20.05
N MET A 326 -13.54 -4.55 20.18
CA MET A 326 -12.74 -5.10 19.08
C MET A 326 -13.63 -5.72 18.00
N THR A 327 -14.72 -6.41 18.39
CA THR A 327 -15.70 -6.99 17.47
C THR A 327 -16.44 -5.92 16.68
N GLU A 328 -16.84 -4.82 17.33
CA GLU A 328 -17.44 -3.67 16.64
C GLU A 328 -16.49 -3.02 15.63
N ASN A 329 -15.23 -2.74 16.03
CA ASN A 329 -14.22 -2.18 15.12
C ASN A 329 -13.92 -3.11 13.93
N GLN A 330 -13.89 -4.43 14.16
CA GLN A 330 -13.68 -5.42 13.12
C GLN A 330 -14.84 -5.41 12.12
N SER A 331 -16.08 -5.33 12.60
CA SER A 331 -17.29 -5.23 11.77
C SER A 331 -17.29 -3.94 10.94
N GLU A 332 -16.89 -2.82 11.55
CA GLU A 332 -16.83 -1.53 10.87
C GLU A 332 -15.75 -1.52 9.76
N MET A 333 -14.58 -2.09 10.05
CA MET A 333 -13.49 -2.27 9.08
C MET A 333 -13.86 -3.25 7.95
N GLN A 334 -14.66 -4.27 8.24
CA GLN A 334 -15.18 -5.20 7.25
C GLN A 334 -16.11 -4.48 6.27
N GLU A 335 -17.01 -3.65 6.78
CA GLU A 335 -17.93 -2.93 5.92
C GLU A 335 -17.25 -1.80 5.13
N SER A 336 -16.27 -1.11 5.73
CA SER A 336 -15.49 -0.10 5.02
C SER A 336 -14.64 -0.69 3.90
N SER A 337 -14.02 -1.85 4.14
CA SER A 337 -13.21 -2.55 3.13
C SER A 337 -14.08 -3.05 1.98
N LYS A 338 -15.24 -3.63 2.30
CA LYS A 338 -16.20 -4.07 1.28
C LYS A 338 -16.64 -2.90 0.38
N ARG A 339 -17.03 -1.77 0.99
CA ARG A 339 -17.40 -0.56 0.24
C ARG A 339 -16.28 -0.03 -0.63
N ALA A 340 -15.05 0.09 -0.09
CA ALA A 340 -13.91 0.60 -0.85
C ALA A 340 -13.59 -0.25 -2.09
N VAL A 341 -13.77 -1.56 -1.99
CA VAL A 341 -13.58 -2.48 -3.12
C VAL A 341 -14.74 -2.39 -4.12
N GLU A 342 -15.98 -2.37 -3.66
CA GLU A 342 -17.15 -2.19 -4.54
C GLU A 342 -17.03 -0.88 -5.34
N ASP A 343 -16.70 0.22 -4.66
CA ASP A 343 -16.49 1.53 -5.28
C ASP A 343 -15.34 1.50 -6.30
N MET A 344 -14.23 0.84 -5.98
CA MET A 344 -13.09 0.74 -6.88
C MET A 344 -13.39 -0.17 -8.09
N SER A 345 -14.11 -1.27 -7.89
CA SER A 345 -14.57 -2.16 -8.96
C SER A 345 -15.50 -1.40 -9.92
N ASP A 346 -16.48 -0.68 -9.38
CA ASP A 346 -17.40 0.13 -10.17
C ASP A 346 -16.68 1.24 -10.94
N ALA A 347 -15.75 1.95 -10.29
CA ALA A 347 -14.94 2.98 -10.95
C ALA A 347 -14.10 2.39 -12.10
N MET A 348 -13.54 1.19 -11.92
CA MET A 348 -12.72 0.52 -12.93
C MET A 348 -13.54 0.05 -14.13
N VAL A 349 -14.73 -0.54 -13.88
CA VAL A 349 -15.67 -0.97 -14.93
C VAL A 349 -16.17 0.23 -15.72
N GLN A 350 -16.60 1.29 -15.03
CA GLN A 350 -17.06 2.53 -15.67
C GLN A 350 -15.95 3.21 -16.46
N GLY A 351 -14.73 3.27 -15.91
CA GLY A 351 -13.55 3.82 -16.60
C GLY A 351 -13.23 3.05 -17.89
N SER A 352 -13.26 1.72 -17.84
CA SER A 352 -13.02 0.85 -19.00
C SER A 352 -14.09 1.02 -20.08
N GLN A 353 -15.37 1.08 -19.71
CA GLN A 353 -16.46 1.36 -20.65
C GLN A 353 -16.30 2.73 -21.30
N LYS A 354 -16.04 3.76 -20.50
CA LYS A 354 -15.88 5.14 -21.01
C LYS A 354 -14.70 5.27 -21.98
N ILE A 355 -13.57 4.62 -21.68
CA ILE A 355 -12.42 4.57 -22.60
C ILE A 355 -12.81 3.88 -23.92
N ARG A 356 -13.55 2.78 -23.84
CA ARG A 356 -14.00 2.03 -25.03
C ARG A 356 -14.93 2.88 -25.90
N ASP A 357 -15.85 3.60 -25.27
CA ASP A 357 -16.81 4.48 -25.95
C ASP A 357 -16.11 5.69 -26.58
N GLU A 358 -15.19 6.35 -25.85
CA GLU A 358 -14.42 7.48 -26.37
C GLU A 358 -13.54 7.06 -27.56
N ILE A 359 -12.93 5.88 -27.51
CA ILE A 359 -12.13 5.33 -28.63
C ILE A 359 -13.03 4.99 -29.82
N SER A 360 -14.17 4.35 -29.59
CA SER A 360 -15.13 4.09 -30.66
C SER A 360 -15.61 5.39 -31.32
N GLY A 361 -15.87 6.43 -30.53
CA GLY A 361 -16.22 7.76 -31.02
C GLY A 361 -15.09 8.44 -31.79
N ALA A 362 -13.84 8.30 -31.34
CA ALA A 362 -12.66 8.81 -32.06
C ALA A 362 -12.47 8.11 -33.41
N VAL A 363 -12.63 6.78 -33.45
CA VAL A 363 -12.56 6.00 -34.70
C VAL A 363 -13.68 6.38 -35.66
N ALA A 364 -14.90 6.58 -35.17
CA ALA A 364 -16.03 7.03 -35.99
C ALA A 364 -15.80 8.45 -36.55
N SER A 365 -15.29 9.37 -35.72
CA SER A 365 -14.96 10.74 -36.15
C SER A 365 -13.83 10.76 -37.18
N LEU A 366 -12.85 9.86 -37.04
CA LEU A 366 -11.79 9.70 -38.01
C LEU A 366 -12.33 9.14 -39.33
N ALA A 367 -13.19 8.12 -39.30
CA ALA A 367 -13.84 7.56 -40.49
C ALA A 367 -14.69 8.61 -41.24
N ASP A 368 -15.38 9.48 -40.51
CA ASP A 368 -16.09 10.64 -41.07
C ASP A 368 -15.13 11.66 -41.70
N GLY A 369 -14.02 11.98 -41.01
CA GLY A 369 -12.97 12.85 -41.54
C GLY A 369 -12.31 12.29 -42.81
N ILE A 370 -12.15 10.96 -42.90
CA ILE A 370 -11.66 10.26 -44.07
C ILE A 370 -12.65 10.36 -45.23
N SER A 371 -13.94 10.10 -44.98
CA SER A 371 -14.98 10.25 -46.01
C SER A 371 -15.01 11.67 -46.58
N LYS A 372 -14.94 12.68 -45.72
CA LYS A 372 -14.92 14.10 -46.13
C LYS A 372 -13.66 14.47 -46.92
N SER A 373 -12.50 13.95 -46.52
CA SER A 373 -11.26 14.12 -47.31
C SER A 373 -11.33 13.43 -48.66
N LEU A 374 -11.92 12.23 -48.74
CA LEU A 374 -12.15 11.50 -50.00
C LEU A 374 -13.11 12.26 -50.91
N GLU A 375 -14.20 12.83 -50.37
CA GLU A 375 -15.08 13.73 -51.12
C GLU A 375 -14.34 14.95 -51.64
N ALA A 376 -13.52 15.62 -50.80
CA ALA A 376 -12.75 16.79 -51.21
C ALA A 376 -11.70 16.47 -52.29
N VAL A 377 -11.06 15.30 -52.22
CA VAL A 377 -10.13 14.83 -53.26
C VAL A 377 -10.89 14.49 -54.54
N SER A 378 -12.03 13.81 -54.44
CA SER A 378 -12.89 13.48 -55.58
C SER A 378 -13.40 14.75 -56.28
N GLU A 379 -13.80 15.77 -55.51
CA GLU A 379 -14.22 17.07 -56.02
C GLU A 379 -13.06 17.81 -56.71
N LYS A 380 -11.86 17.80 -56.14
CA LYS A 380 -10.66 18.36 -56.79
C LYS A 380 -10.27 17.61 -58.06
N LEU A 381 -10.42 16.29 -58.09
CA LEU A 381 -10.17 15.46 -59.28
C LEU A 381 -11.21 15.72 -60.37
N ASN A 382 -12.49 15.85 -60.02
CA ASN A 382 -13.53 16.23 -60.97
C ASN A 382 -13.28 17.63 -61.54
N ASN A 383 -12.95 18.61 -60.70
CA ASN A 383 -12.59 19.95 -61.16
C ASN A 383 -11.35 19.93 -62.07
N ALA A 384 -10.32 19.15 -61.72
CA ALA A 384 -9.13 19.00 -62.55
C ALA A 384 -9.46 18.31 -63.90
N ALA A 385 -10.33 17.31 -63.89
CA ALA A 385 -10.80 16.63 -65.09
C ALA A 385 -11.65 17.56 -65.98
N GLU A 386 -12.47 18.41 -65.38
CA GLU A 386 -13.29 19.40 -66.08
C GLU A 386 -12.41 20.49 -66.72
N VAL A 387 -11.44 21.03 -65.97
CA VAL A 387 -10.42 21.97 -66.51
C VAL A 387 -9.61 21.32 -67.63
N LEU A 388 -9.23 20.04 -67.48
CA LEU A 388 -8.54 19.30 -68.53
C LEU A 388 -9.42 19.13 -69.77
N SER A 389 -10.70 18.80 -69.59
CA SER A 389 -11.68 18.63 -70.66
C SER A 389 -11.93 19.95 -71.41
N GLU A 390 -12.09 21.06 -70.69
CA GLU A 390 -12.22 22.41 -71.24
C GLU A 390 -10.97 22.79 -72.04
N LYS A 391 -9.77 22.61 -71.46
CA LYS A 391 -8.49 22.87 -72.15
C LYS A 391 -8.28 21.97 -73.38
N LEU A 392 -8.73 20.72 -73.34
CA LEU A 392 -8.70 19.83 -74.50
C LEU A 392 -9.66 20.32 -75.58
N SER A 393 -10.87 20.73 -75.19
CA SER A 393 -11.86 21.28 -76.12
C SER A 393 -11.35 22.56 -76.78
N ASP A 394 -10.76 23.47 -76.01
CA ASP A 394 -10.09 24.68 -76.51
C ASP A 394 -8.95 24.34 -77.46
N SER A 395 -8.15 23.32 -77.13
CA SER A 395 -7.06 22.85 -78.00
C SER A 395 -7.59 22.25 -79.30
N ILE A 396 -8.69 21.49 -79.26
CA ILE A 396 -9.34 20.91 -80.44
C ILE A 396 -9.94 22.01 -81.33
N ASN A 397 -10.60 23.02 -80.74
CA ASN A 397 -11.11 24.19 -81.47
C ASN A 397 -9.96 25.04 -82.07
N GLY A 398 -8.85 25.15 -81.35
CA GLY A 398 -7.61 25.74 -81.85
C GLY A 398 -7.03 24.95 -83.03
N PHE A 399 -7.14 23.62 -82.99
CA PHE A 399 -6.76 22.73 -84.09
C PHE A 399 -7.64 22.94 -85.32
N ASP A 400 -8.95 23.12 -85.14
CA ASP A 400 -9.90 23.42 -86.21
C ASP A 400 -9.60 24.79 -86.85
N THR A 401 -9.17 25.76 -86.03
CA THR A 401 -8.68 27.06 -86.49
C THR A 401 -7.37 26.95 -87.27
N VAL A 402 -6.47 26.03 -86.89
CA VAL A 402 -5.24 25.72 -87.63
C VAL A 402 -5.57 24.99 -88.93
N LEU A 403 -6.49 24.04 -88.94
CA LEU A 403 -6.97 23.33 -90.15
C LEU A 403 -7.61 24.30 -91.15
N ASN A 404 -8.43 25.26 -90.68
CA ASN A 404 -8.97 26.34 -91.51
C ASN A 404 -7.90 27.32 -92.02
N LYS A 405 -6.77 27.46 -91.31
CA LYS A 405 -5.60 28.25 -91.77
C LYS A 405 -4.68 27.47 -92.71
N ILE A 406 -4.71 26.13 -92.67
CA ILE A 406 -3.98 25.21 -93.55
C ILE A 406 -4.55 25.22 -94.99
N GLU A 407 -5.79 25.64 -95.21
CA GLU A 407 -6.35 25.79 -96.56
C GLU A 407 -5.62 26.86 -97.42
N ASN A 408 -4.77 27.71 -96.80
CA ASN A 408 -3.87 28.66 -97.47
C ASN A 408 -2.39 28.46 -97.05
N ILE A 409 -1.76 27.39 -97.52
CA ILE A 409 -0.43 26.89 -97.05
C ILE A 409 0.79 27.76 -97.42
N SER A 410 0.72 28.75 -98.33
CA SER A 410 1.95 29.32 -98.89
C SER A 410 2.60 30.51 -98.13
N GLU A 411 2.04 31.00 -97.01
CA GLU A 411 2.62 32.16 -96.30
C GLU A 411 2.77 32.07 -94.76
N LYS A 412 2.39 30.98 -94.07
CA LYS A 412 2.34 30.99 -92.59
C LYS A 412 2.91 29.75 -91.89
N TYR A 413 4.19 29.47 -92.11
CA TYR A 413 4.93 28.47 -91.32
C TYR A 413 5.19 28.94 -89.87
N GLU A 414 5.33 30.25 -89.67
CA GLU A 414 5.63 30.87 -88.38
C GLU A 414 4.45 30.74 -87.39
N ALA A 415 3.22 31.02 -87.85
CA ALA A 415 2.03 30.94 -87.00
C ALA A 415 1.69 29.50 -86.56
N ILE A 416 2.00 28.49 -87.39
CA ILE A 416 1.86 27.08 -87.03
C ILE A 416 2.91 26.73 -85.97
N SER A 417 4.17 27.12 -86.16
CA SER A 417 5.25 26.83 -85.20
C SER A 417 5.01 27.48 -83.83
N THR A 418 4.58 28.75 -83.78
CA THR A 418 4.29 29.44 -82.51
C THR A 418 3.12 28.78 -81.78
N ASN A 419 2.02 28.48 -82.48
CA ASN A 419 0.86 27.82 -81.87
C ASN A 419 1.17 26.39 -81.41
N THR A 420 1.96 25.62 -82.17
CA THR A 420 2.40 24.28 -81.75
C THR A 420 3.34 24.33 -80.55
N THR A 421 4.19 25.35 -80.45
CA THR A 421 5.07 25.58 -79.29
C THR A 421 4.26 25.96 -78.06
N GLU A 422 3.26 26.82 -78.22
CA GLU A 422 2.37 27.26 -77.14
C GLU A 422 1.45 26.13 -76.67
N LEU A 423 0.92 25.31 -77.58
CA LEU A 423 0.22 24.06 -77.25
C LEU A 423 1.12 23.09 -76.47
N HIS A 424 2.36 22.88 -76.92
CA HIS A 424 3.32 22.05 -76.18
C HIS A 424 3.61 22.59 -74.78
N SER A 425 3.75 23.91 -74.65
CA SER A 425 3.96 24.57 -73.35
C SER A 425 2.76 24.39 -72.42
N GLN A 426 1.54 24.57 -72.92
CA GLN A 426 0.32 24.40 -72.13
C GLN A 426 0.06 22.94 -71.74
N LEU A 427 0.36 22.00 -72.64
CA LEU A 427 0.29 20.57 -72.37
C LEU A 427 1.30 20.15 -71.31
N ASN A 428 2.57 20.60 -71.42
CA ASN A 428 3.60 20.27 -70.44
C ASN A 428 3.28 20.83 -69.05
N ASN A 429 2.80 22.06 -68.95
CA ASN A 429 2.38 22.65 -67.67
C ASN A 429 1.19 21.88 -67.06
N SER A 430 0.26 21.41 -67.89
CA SER A 430 -0.87 20.60 -67.41
C SER A 430 -0.42 19.21 -66.93
N ILE A 431 0.55 18.58 -67.61
CA ILE A 431 1.15 17.30 -67.20
C ILE A 431 1.95 17.46 -65.90
N GLU A 432 2.68 18.57 -65.74
CA GLU A 432 3.43 18.89 -64.53
C GLU A 432 2.51 19.05 -63.32
N LYS A 433 1.44 19.85 -63.46
CA LYS A 433 0.42 20.00 -62.40
C LYS A 433 -0.33 18.70 -62.07
N ALA A 434 -0.61 17.87 -63.08
CA ALA A 434 -1.18 16.54 -62.85
C ALA A 434 -0.20 15.63 -62.09
N GLY A 435 1.09 15.70 -62.42
CA GLY A 435 2.17 15.00 -61.69
C GLY A 435 2.30 15.44 -60.24
N GLU A 436 2.29 16.75 -59.97
CA GLU A 436 2.28 17.31 -58.61
C GLU A 436 1.06 16.85 -57.81
N THR A 437 -0.11 16.80 -58.44
CA THR A 437 -1.36 16.36 -57.81
C THR A 437 -1.32 14.86 -57.46
N VAL A 438 -0.77 14.02 -58.35
CA VAL A 438 -0.57 12.57 -58.12
C VAL A 438 0.46 12.33 -57.01
N GLN A 439 1.52 13.13 -56.95
CA GLN A 439 2.52 13.05 -55.88
C GLN A 439 1.94 13.43 -54.52
N LEU A 440 1.20 14.53 -54.43
CA LEU A 440 0.47 14.94 -53.23
C LEU A 440 -0.52 13.86 -52.77
N ALA A 441 -1.25 13.24 -53.70
CA ALA A 441 -2.13 12.12 -53.38
C ALA A 441 -1.36 10.90 -52.85
N GLY A 442 -0.17 10.62 -53.40
CA GLY A 442 0.73 9.56 -52.93
C GLY A 442 1.28 9.81 -51.52
N GLU A 443 1.71 11.04 -51.22
CA GLU A 443 2.19 11.45 -49.90
C GLU A 443 1.08 11.40 -48.84
N ILE A 444 -0.13 11.85 -49.20
CA ILE A 444 -1.32 11.73 -48.34
C ILE A 444 -1.65 10.25 -48.08
N ASN A 445 -1.63 9.39 -49.12
CA ASN A 445 -1.89 7.96 -48.96
C ASN A 445 -0.82 7.25 -48.12
N GLY A 446 0.44 7.69 -48.20
CA GLY A 446 1.54 7.21 -47.35
C GLY A 446 1.33 7.57 -45.89
N ALA A 447 1.15 8.87 -45.60
CA ALA A 447 0.87 9.37 -44.25
C ALA A 447 -0.41 8.76 -43.64
N PHE A 448 -1.39 8.46 -44.50
CA PHE A 448 -2.63 7.81 -44.12
C PHE A 448 -2.45 6.35 -43.71
N ASN A 449 -1.70 5.57 -44.49
CA ASN A 449 -1.39 4.18 -44.13
C ASN A 449 -0.57 4.09 -42.84
N GLU A 450 0.35 5.03 -42.64
CA GLU A 450 1.15 5.13 -41.41
C GLU A 450 0.25 5.45 -40.20
N SER A 451 -0.67 6.42 -40.35
CA SER A 451 -1.66 6.76 -39.32
C SER A 451 -2.61 5.60 -38.99
N ILE A 452 -3.07 4.84 -40.00
CA ILE A 452 -3.89 3.62 -39.78
C ILE A 452 -3.10 2.55 -39.01
N THR A 453 -1.82 2.39 -39.33
CA THR A 453 -0.96 1.41 -38.65
C THR A 453 -0.79 1.78 -37.18
N GLU A 454 -0.45 3.05 -36.88
CA GLU A 454 -0.34 3.55 -35.51
C GLU A 454 -1.68 3.43 -34.75
N LEU A 455 -2.81 3.72 -35.39
CA LEU A 455 -4.14 3.56 -34.79
C LEU A 455 -4.50 2.10 -34.51
N THR A 456 -4.11 1.19 -35.40
CA THR A 456 -4.33 -0.25 -35.22
C THR A 456 -3.48 -0.76 -34.05
N GLU A 457 -2.23 -0.33 -33.95
CA GLU A 457 -1.36 -0.65 -32.82
C GLU A 457 -1.89 -0.06 -31.50
N PHE A 458 -2.35 1.19 -31.52
CA PHE A 458 -2.99 1.83 -30.38
C PHE A 458 -4.26 1.10 -29.95
N THR A 459 -5.13 0.72 -30.89
CA THR A 459 -6.36 -0.04 -30.61
C THR A 459 -6.04 -1.40 -30.01
N ASN A 460 -5.04 -2.11 -30.55
CA ASN A 460 -4.59 -3.38 -29.99
C ASN A 460 -3.98 -3.22 -28.59
N SER A 461 -3.23 -2.12 -28.34
CA SER A 461 -2.68 -1.80 -27.02
C SER A 461 -3.79 -1.52 -26.00
N VAL A 462 -4.83 -0.81 -26.41
CA VAL A 462 -6.03 -0.54 -25.60
C VAL A 462 -6.77 -1.83 -25.29
N ASP A 463 -7.00 -2.71 -26.27
CA ASP A 463 -7.67 -3.99 -26.04
C ASP A 463 -6.88 -4.88 -25.06
N ARG A 464 -5.55 -4.90 -25.22
CA ARG A 464 -4.64 -5.59 -24.29
C ARG A 464 -4.69 -4.98 -22.89
N SER A 465 -4.77 -3.66 -22.78
CA SER A 465 -4.90 -2.96 -21.51
C SER A 465 -6.26 -3.24 -20.86
N ALA A 466 -7.35 -3.21 -21.63
CA ALA A 466 -8.69 -3.56 -21.16
C ALA A 466 -8.77 -5.00 -20.66
N SER A 467 -8.18 -5.97 -21.38
CA SER A 467 -8.11 -7.37 -20.93
C SER A 467 -7.26 -7.54 -19.66
N THR A 468 -6.19 -6.77 -19.51
CA THR A 468 -5.36 -6.77 -18.31
C THR A 468 -6.11 -6.18 -17.12
N ILE A 469 -6.88 -5.11 -17.34
CA ILE A 469 -7.76 -4.52 -16.32
C ILE A 469 -8.81 -5.53 -15.87
N VAL A 470 -9.49 -6.22 -16.80
CA VAL A 470 -10.48 -7.26 -16.47
C VAL A 470 -9.85 -8.36 -15.62
N LYS A 471 -8.67 -8.87 -15.99
CA LYS A 471 -7.94 -9.85 -15.17
C LYS A 471 -7.54 -9.29 -13.80
N SER A 472 -7.15 -8.02 -13.73
CA SER A 472 -6.82 -7.37 -12.47
C SER A 472 -8.05 -7.24 -11.57
N THR A 473 -9.23 -6.98 -12.14
CA THR A 473 -10.52 -6.98 -11.44
C THR A 473 -10.90 -8.38 -10.95
N GLU A 474 -10.70 -9.42 -11.75
CA GLU A 474 -10.89 -10.83 -11.33
C GLU A 474 -9.98 -11.20 -10.16
N ASN A 475 -8.69 -10.84 -10.24
CA ASN A 475 -7.74 -11.05 -9.14
C ASN A 475 -8.12 -10.26 -7.88
N MET A 476 -8.64 -9.04 -8.04
CA MET A 476 -9.11 -8.22 -6.93
C MET A 476 -10.35 -8.84 -6.27
N HIS A 477 -11.30 -9.37 -7.06
CA HIS A 477 -12.42 -10.16 -6.54
C HIS A 477 -11.93 -11.37 -5.75
N SER A 478 -10.94 -12.10 -6.26
CA SER A 478 -10.34 -13.22 -5.54
C SER A 478 -9.66 -12.80 -4.23
N LEU A 479 -8.98 -11.64 -4.20
CA LEU A 479 -8.42 -11.05 -2.98
C LEU A 479 -9.52 -10.69 -1.98
N VAL A 480 -10.67 -10.20 -2.44
CA VAL A 480 -11.82 -9.88 -1.59
C VAL A 480 -12.42 -11.15 -1.01
N ASP A 481 -12.57 -12.20 -1.80
CA ASP A 481 -13.02 -13.50 -1.30
C ASP A 481 -12.04 -14.07 -0.26
N GLN A 482 -10.73 -13.89 -0.46
CA GLN A 482 -9.72 -14.27 0.51
C GLN A 482 -9.81 -13.44 1.80
N ILE A 483 -10.01 -12.12 1.68
CA ILE A 483 -10.21 -11.24 2.84
C ILE A 483 -11.49 -11.63 3.59
N ASN A 484 -12.59 -11.86 2.88
CA ASN A 484 -13.85 -12.33 3.48
C ASN A 484 -13.64 -13.68 4.18
N GLY A 485 -12.94 -14.62 3.55
CA GLY A 485 -12.59 -15.91 4.16
C GLY A 485 -11.71 -15.78 5.40
N ILE A 486 -10.71 -14.88 5.38
CA ILE A 486 -9.88 -14.57 6.55
C ILE A 486 -10.73 -13.95 7.66
N GLN A 487 -11.63 -13.03 7.33
CA GLN A 487 -12.53 -12.40 8.30
C GLN A 487 -13.52 -13.39 8.91
N GLU A 488 -14.05 -14.33 8.13
CA GLU A 488 -14.93 -15.40 8.62
C GLU A 488 -14.16 -16.39 9.50
N THR A 489 -12.91 -16.67 9.17
CA THR A 489 -12.01 -17.46 10.02
C THR A 489 -11.69 -16.73 11.32
N LEU A 490 -11.44 -15.43 11.28
CA LEU A 490 -11.26 -14.57 12.45
C LEU A 490 -12.49 -14.55 13.34
N LYS A 491 -13.68 -14.38 12.74
CA LYS A 491 -14.96 -14.47 13.47
C LYS A 491 -15.13 -15.83 14.13
N THR A 492 -14.84 -16.91 13.41
CA THR A 492 -14.94 -18.28 13.94
C THR A 492 -13.95 -18.52 15.08
N HIS A 493 -12.73 -17.99 14.98
CA HIS A 493 -11.77 -18.02 16.07
C HIS A 493 -12.26 -17.20 17.26
N TRP A 494 -12.90 -16.04 17.03
CA TRP A 494 -13.47 -15.22 18.09
C TRP A 494 -14.67 -15.86 18.77
N ASP A 495 -15.59 -16.44 18.02
CA ASP A 495 -16.73 -17.19 18.57
C ASP A 495 -16.23 -18.38 19.42
N ASN A 496 -15.15 -19.05 18.98
CA ASN A 496 -14.49 -20.09 19.77
C ASN A 496 -13.83 -19.52 21.04
N TYR A 497 -13.18 -18.36 20.96
CA TYR A 497 -12.59 -17.71 22.14
C TYR A 497 -13.67 -17.31 23.14
N ASN A 498 -14.76 -16.70 22.69
CA ASN A 498 -15.88 -16.32 23.53
C ASN A 498 -16.49 -17.54 24.22
N SER A 499 -16.75 -18.62 23.47
CA SER A 499 -17.27 -19.87 24.04
C SER A 499 -16.30 -20.54 25.01
N ARG A 500 -14.99 -20.50 24.75
CA ARG A 500 -13.98 -20.98 25.70
C ARG A 500 -13.94 -20.13 26.96
N PHE A 501 -14.09 -18.81 26.84
CA PHE A 501 -14.15 -17.92 27.99
C PHE A 501 -15.38 -18.17 28.85
N GLU A 502 -16.55 -18.31 28.22
CA GLU A 502 -17.80 -18.65 28.90
C GLU A 502 -17.68 -20.00 29.62
N SER A 503 -17.04 -20.99 28.98
CA SER A 503 -16.72 -22.29 29.58
C SER A 503 -15.72 -22.20 30.74
N VAL A 504 -14.71 -21.35 30.64
CA VAL A 504 -13.74 -21.09 31.71
C VAL A 504 -14.44 -20.40 32.88
N ASP A 505 -15.28 -19.40 32.63
CA ASP A 505 -16.07 -18.70 33.64
C ASP A 505 -17.01 -19.66 34.37
N GLN A 506 -17.75 -20.49 33.61
CA GLN A 506 -18.61 -21.52 34.16
C GLN A 506 -17.81 -22.55 34.98
N SER A 507 -16.65 -22.99 34.48
CA SER A 507 -15.79 -23.96 35.18
C SER A 507 -15.18 -23.37 36.44
N LEU A 508 -14.81 -22.08 36.43
CA LEU A 508 -14.27 -21.36 37.58
C LEU A 508 -15.37 -21.18 38.64
N SER A 509 -16.56 -20.75 38.23
CA SER A 509 -17.75 -20.63 39.08
C SER A 509 -18.14 -21.97 39.71
N ASN A 510 -18.14 -23.05 38.91
CA ASN A 510 -18.39 -24.41 39.39
C ASN A 510 -17.29 -24.88 40.36
N SER A 511 -16.03 -24.53 40.10
CA SER A 511 -14.90 -24.89 40.97
C SER A 511 -15.00 -24.16 42.30
N ILE A 512 -15.28 -22.85 42.30
CA ILE A 512 -15.50 -22.05 43.52
C ILE A 512 -16.70 -22.58 44.30
N THR A 513 -17.81 -22.89 43.63
CA THR A 513 -19.01 -23.45 44.26
C THR A 513 -18.74 -24.84 44.85
N SER A 514 -17.99 -25.69 44.15
CA SER A 514 -17.61 -27.02 44.63
C SER A 514 -16.60 -26.94 45.78
N LEU A 515 -15.69 -25.96 45.76
CA LEU A 515 -14.75 -25.71 46.85
C LEU A 515 -15.49 -25.23 48.09
N SER A 516 -16.42 -24.28 47.93
CA SER A 516 -17.28 -23.79 49.01
C SER A 516 -18.16 -24.90 49.59
N SER A 517 -18.81 -25.69 48.73
CA SER A 517 -19.67 -26.80 49.15
C SER A 517 -18.88 -27.95 49.76
N GLY A 518 -17.67 -28.22 49.27
CA GLY A 518 -16.74 -29.18 49.86
C GLY A 518 -16.25 -28.76 51.23
N LEU A 519 -15.95 -27.47 51.43
CA LEU A 519 -15.60 -26.90 52.73
C LEU A 519 -16.78 -26.97 53.71
N ASP A 520 -18.00 -26.66 53.25
CA ASP A 520 -19.21 -26.69 54.08
C ASP A 520 -19.60 -28.14 54.44
N GLY A 521 -19.54 -29.06 53.47
CA GLY A 521 -19.75 -30.48 53.68
C GLY A 521 -18.71 -31.11 54.62
N TYR A 522 -17.45 -30.68 54.54
CA TYR A 522 -16.40 -31.10 55.47
C TYR A 522 -16.65 -30.55 56.89
N ALA A 523 -17.03 -29.28 57.02
CA ALA A 523 -17.43 -28.70 58.30
C ALA A 523 -18.61 -29.46 58.92
N SER A 524 -19.64 -29.77 58.14
CA SER A 524 -20.82 -30.52 58.60
C SER A 524 -20.49 -31.97 58.97
N ALA A 525 -19.69 -32.67 58.16
CA ALA A 525 -19.26 -34.03 58.45
C ALA A 525 -18.36 -34.12 59.69
N THR A 526 -17.53 -33.11 59.92
CA THR A 526 -16.71 -32.99 61.13
C THR A 526 -17.60 -32.75 62.35
N ASN A 527 -18.61 -31.89 62.25
CA ASN A 527 -19.61 -31.68 63.31
C ASN A 527 -20.42 -32.95 63.63
N ASP A 528 -20.87 -33.68 62.62
CA ASP A 528 -21.61 -34.94 62.79
C ASP A 528 -20.74 -36.04 63.40
N TYR A 529 -19.46 -36.12 63.01
CA TYR A 529 -18.50 -37.04 63.60
C TYR A 529 -18.26 -36.73 65.09
N ILE A 530 -18.19 -35.45 65.47
CA ILE A 530 -18.08 -35.00 66.87
C ILE A 530 -19.34 -35.36 67.66
N LEU A 531 -20.53 -35.08 67.13
CA LEU A 531 -21.80 -35.49 67.76
C LEU A 531 -21.88 -37.02 67.92
N GLY A 532 -21.34 -37.77 66.96
CA GLY A 532 -21.22 -39.22 67.02
C GLY A 532 -20.27 -39.71 68.11
N LEU A 533 -19.12 -39.05 68.29
CA LEU A 533 -18.17 -39.32 69.38
C LEU A 533 -18.82 -39.06 70.74
N ASP A 534 -19.54 -37.95 70.88
CA ASP A 534 -20.22 -37.57 72.12
C ASP A 534 -21.29 -38.60 72.51
N LYS A 535 -22.06 -39.07 71.51
CA LYS A 535 -23.05 -40.13 71.69
C LYS A 535 -22.40 -41.46 72.09
N HIS A 536 -21.27 -41.82 71.49
CA HIS A 536 -20.54 -43.03 71.85
C HIS A 536 -19.91 -42.93 73.24
N ALA A 537 -19.36 -41.78 73.63
CA ALA A 537 -18.85 -41.55 74.97
C ALA A 537 -19.97 -41.68 76.02
N ALA A 538 -21.14 -41.09 75.78
CA ALA A 538 -22.30 -41.25 76.65
C ALA A 538 -22.75 -42.72 76.78
N GLN A 539 -22.77 -43.47 75.67
CA GLN A 539 -23.10 -44.89 75.68
C GLN A 539 -22.08 -45.71 76.49
N VAL A 540 -20.78 -45.45 76.30
CA VAL A 540 -19.72 -46.12 77.06
C VAL A 540 -19.85 -45.83 78.55
N VAL A 541 -20.15 -44.59 78.96
CA VAL A 541 -20.40 -44.24 80.36
C VAL A 541 -21.62 -44.98 80.92
N GLN A 542 -22.68 -45.15 80.13
CA GLN A 542 -23.89 -45.85 80.53
C GLN A 542 -23.70 -47.38 80.63
N ASP A 543 -22.93 -47.96 79.72
CA ASP A 543 -22.55 -49.36 79.76
C ASP A 543 -21.62 -49.63 80.95
N LEU A 544 -20.70 -48.70 81.27
CA LEU A 544 -19.84 -48.78 82.46
C LEU A 544 -20.66 -48.70 83.76
N ALA A 545 -21.66 -47.81 83.81
CA ALA A 545 -22.55 -47.69 84.96
C ALA A 545 -23.38 -48.97 85.17
N SER A 546 -23.85 -49.59 84.08
CA SER A 546 -24.56 -50.88 84.14
C SER A 546 -23.65 -52.01 84.64
N ALA A 547 -22.40 -52.07 84.16
CA ALA A 547 -21.43 -53.06 84.62
C ALA A 547 -21.06 -52.87 86.10
N VAL A 548 -20.96 -51.63 86.58
CA VAL A 548 -20.73 -51.32 88.00
C VAL A 548 -21.93 -51.75 88.86
N GLN A 549 -23.16 -51.58 88.35
CA GLN A 549 -24.38 -52.05 89.02
C GLN A 549 -24.40 -53.58 89.14
N GLU A 550 -24.07 -54.31 88.08
CA GLU A 550 -23.97 -55.79 88.10
C GLU A 550 -22.94 -56.29 89.12
N VAL A 551 -21.79 -55.61 89.24
CA VAL A 551 -20.78 -55.94 90.26
C VAL A 551 -21.32 -55.70 91.68
N ASN A 552 -22.13 -54.66 91.87
CA ASN A 552 -22.72 -54.34 93.16
C ASN A 552 -23.78 -55.38 93.57
N ASP A 553 -24.65 -55.79 92.64
CA ASP A 553 -25.66 -56.82 92.86
C ASP A 553 -25.02 -58.20 93.14
N ALA A 554 -23.90 -58.52 92.47
CA ALA A 554 -23.12 -59.72 92.74
C ALA A 554 -22.49 -59.70 94.15
N MET A 555 -22.00 -58.54 94.61
CA MET A 555 -21.49 -58.38 95.97
C MET A 555 -22.58 -58.55 97.04
N GLU A 556 -23.79 -58.06 96.78
CA GLU A 556 -24.94 -58.25 97.67
C GLU A 556 -25.33 -59.73 97.77
N THR A 557 -25.36 -60.44 96.64
CA THR A 557 -25.61 -61.89 96.59
C THR A 557 -24.57 -62.70 97.37
N ILE A 558 -23.28 -62.34 97.27
CA ILE A 558 -22.20 -62.95 98.04
C ILE A 558 -22.42 -62.73 99.55
N ASN A 559 -22.84 -61.53 99.93
CA ASN A 559 -23.08 -61.17 101.32
C ASN A 559 -24.24 -61.98 101.92
N GLU A 560 -25.35 -62.15 101.19
CA GLU A 560 -26.47 -63.01 101.59
C GLU A 560 -26.06 -64.48 101.74
N THR A 561 -25.21 -64.98 100.83
CA THR A 561 -24.71 -66.36 100.87
C THR A 561 -23.81 -66.61 102.08
N LEU A 562 -23.00 -65.61 102.45
CA LEU A 562 -22.13 -65.65 103.63
C LEU A 562 -22.94 -65.69 104.94
N ASP A 563 -24.02 -64.91 105.04
CA ASP A 563 -24.90 -64.92 106.20
C ASP A 563 -25.69 -66.24 106.31
N SER A 564 -26.09 -66.82 105.18
CA SER A 564 -26.70 -68.16 105.12
C SER A 564 -25.76 -69.24 105.65
N GLN A 565 -24.49 -69.26 105.19
CA GLN A 565 -23.51 -70.22 105.67
C GLN A 565 -23.18 -70.06 107.16
N LYS A 566 -23.10 -68.82 107.65
CA LYS A 566 -22.90 -68.53 109.07
C LYS A 566 -24.04 -69.11 109.92
N THR A 567 -25.28 -68.99 109.44
CA THR A 567 -26.47 -69.53 110.12
C THR A 567 -26.45 -71.06 110.13
N SER A 568 -26.14 -71.70 109.00
CA SER A 568 -25.99 -73.16 108.88
C SER A 568 -24.87 -73.72 109.77
N PHE A 569 -23.76 -72.99 109.89
CA PHE A 569 -22.65 -73.37 110.76
C PHE A 569 -23.05 -73.33 112.24
N LEU A 570 -23.76 -72.27 112.67
CA LEU A 570 -24.27 -72.15 114.04
C LEU A 570 -25.26 -73.28 114.39
N ASP A 571 -26.14 -73.65 113.46
CA ASP A 571 -27.05 -74.79 113.64
C ASP A 571 -26.28 -76.12 113.76
N SER A 572 -25.26 -76.32 112.93
CA SER A 572 -24.42 -77.53 112.96
C SER A 572 -23.67 -77.67 114.29
N VAL A 573 -23.14 -76.56 114.83
CA VAL A 573 -22.48 -76.53 116.14
C VAL A 573 -23.46 -76.86 117.27
N ASN A 574 -24.69 -76.32 117.22
CA ASN A 574 -25.74 -76.63 118.19
C ASN A 574 -26.13 -78.11 118.17
N VAL A 575 -26.24 -78.72 116.99
CA VAL A 575 -26.54 -80.17 116.84
C VAL A 575 -25.43 -81.01 117.48
N ILE A 576 -24.17 -80.71 117.18
CA ILE A 576 -23.01 -81.44 117.75
C ILE A 576 -22.97 -81.29 119.27
N SER A 577 -23.21 -80.09 119.79
CA SER A 577 -23.25 -79.83 121.24
C SER A 577 -24.33 -80.66 121.94
N ASN A 578 -25.53 -80.74 121.36
CA ASN A 578 -26.63 -81.55 121.91
C ASN A 578 -26.35 -83.06 121.83
N GLN A 579 -25.69 -83.51 120.76
CA GLN A 579 -25.29 -84.91 120.60
C GLN A 579 -24.21 -85.32 121.61
N ALA A 580 -23.24 -84.44 121.89
CA ALA A 580 -22.25 -84.65 122.93
C ALA A 580 -22.87 -84.72 124.33
N LEU A 581 -23.87 -83.87 124.62
CA LEU A 581 -24.60 -83.88 125.89
C LEU A 581 -25.36 -85.20 126.11
N ASN A 582 -26.04 -85.71 125.07
CA ASN A 582 -26.75 -86.99 125.11
C ASN A 582 -25.80 -88.19 125.28
N ASN A 583 -24.62 -88.14 124.64
CA ASN A 583 -23.61 -89.20 124.78
C ASN A 583 -22.99 -89.21 126.20
N LEU A 584 -22.84 -88.05 126.83
CA LEU A 584 -22.38 -87.95 128.23
C LEU A 584 -23.43 -88.49 129.22
N GLN A 585 -24.72 -88.24 128.98
CA GLN A 585 -25.80 -88.81 129.80
C GLN A 585 -25.89 -90.33 129.69
N THR A 586 -25.74 -90.88 128.48
CA THR A 586 -25.77 -92.34 128.25
C THR A 586 -24.54 -93.07 128.79
N LEU A 587 -23.38 -92.41 128.89
CA LEU A 587 -22.20 -92.93 129.58
C LEU A 587 -22.37 -92.94 131.10
N SER A 588 -22.98 -91.88 131.67
CA SER A 588 -23.32 -91.79 133.10
C SER A 588 -24.22 -92.94 133.56
N ASP A 589 -25.28 -93.25 132.79
CA ASP A 589 -26.24 -94.30 133.15
C ASP A 589 -25.64 -95.71 133.09
N LYS A 590 -24.67 -95.96 132.20
CA LYS A 590 -23.99 -97.27 132.11
C LYS A 590 -23.00 -97.53 133.24
N SER A 591 -22.43 -96.51 133.86
CA SER A 591 -21.50 -96.67 134.99
C SER A 591 -22.17 -97.02 136.33
N VAL A 592 -23.48 -96.81 136.48
CA VAL A 592 -24.20 -97.03 137.75
C VAL A 592 -24.71 -98.47 137.91
N GLN A 593 -24.76 -99.27 136.84
CA GLN A 593 -25.21 -100.68 136.91
C GLN A 593 -24.08 -101.71 137.16
N GLN A 594 -22.86 -101.27 137.45
CA GLN A 594 -21.70 -102.15 137.75
C GLN A 594 -21.19 -102.07 139.20
N LEU A 595 -21.98 -101.54 140.13
CA LEU A 595 -21.82 -101.63 141.59
C LEU A 595 -23.17 -102.00 142.22
#